data_AF-A0A0D7AL44-F1
#
_entry.id   AF-A0A0D7AL44-F1
#
_cell.length_a   1.000
_cell.length_b   1.000
_cell.length_c   1.000
_cell.angle_alpha   90.00
_cell.angle_beta   90.00
_cell.angle_gamma   90.00
#
_symmetry.space_group_name_H-M   'P 1'
#
loop_
_entity.id
_entity.type
_entity.pdbx_description
1 polymer ?
#
loop_
_entity_poly.entity_id
_entity_poly.type
_entity_poly.pdbx_seq_one_letter_code
_entity_poly.pdbx_strand_id
1 'polypeptide(L)'
;SGEQAARPRRSTSPESNGVSIFLVSQSPVGIQSEAIAACESIVERFRVGEISKARALVEIEHHIPYSGEFGDEERLAAHSSAVESFLRKLDGFERIRGRSRRESDDEDEEDVARAGRKIDYTRLPWNTRKQPRTVEASALSPAAVATNARSAPILRTVEILGDINVDLKRAKIDLLLSLDVPQFPESQWTKLLSGGTADFDQVLSGQYASADVERTTERIGGLEFSFVSTAPTKRVTTFGDWTTAFDSFAEAFTFIFPHRGDELRRYADHIKSFFKARPESEHRGVIAYDSAVRTRVGQRRNILHTDFEEFRDLQLRFIFSPAGTSAGTTSRNVESSTSSAAGKRKQSRTPCRNYNNGVCPRSATSCYYAHVCGKCRARGHVEKNCEKK
;
A
#
# COMPACT_ATOMS: atom_id res chain seq x y z
N SER A 1 -22.65 86.97 33.82
CA SER A 1 -21.71 87.98 34.34
C SER A 1 -20.39 87.29 34.62
N GLY A 2 -19.27 87.90 34.23
CA GLY A 2 -17.91 87.35 34.43
C GLY A 2 -17.55 86.13 33.56
N GLU A 3 -16.26 85.88 33.27
CA GLU A 3 -15.16 86.87 33.26
C GLU A 3 -13.96 86.42 32.40
N GLN A 4 -13.41 87.38 31.62
CA GLN A 4 -12.05 87.47 31.06
C GLN A 4 -11.46 86.29 30.24
N ALA A 5 -10.41 86.60 29.46
CA ALA A 5 -9.75 85.68 28.54
C ALA A 5 -8.22 85.80 28.63
N ALA A 6 -7.51 84.68 28.40
CA ALA A 6 -6.05 84.67 28.28
C ALA A 6 -5.56 83.70 27.17
N ARG A 7 -4.50 84.15 26.49
CA ARG A 7 -3.65 83.51 25.46
C ARG A 7 -2.25 84.18 25.60
N PRO A 8 -1.14 83.83 24.89
CA PRO A 8 -0.99 82.91 23.74
C PRO A 8 0.29 82.00 23.75
N ARG A 9 0.55 81.34 22.60
CA ARG A 9 1.85 80.90 22.00
C ARG A 9 2.38 79.47 22.30
N ARG A 10 3.27 78.86 21.48
CA ARG A 10 3.44 78.79 19.98
C ARG A 10 4.65 77.90 19.57
N SER A 11 4.44 76.71 18.99
CA SER A 11 5.41 75.87 18.22
C SER A 11 4.74 74.50 17.90
N THR A 12 5.09 73.67 16.91
CA THR A 12 5.86 73.77 15.64
C THR A 12 5.36 72.69 14.66
N SER A 13 5.59 72.87 13.34
CA SER A 13 5.16 72.00 12.22
C SER A 13 6.09 70.79 11.98
N PRO A 14 5.98 69.97 10.90
CA PRO A 14 4.95 69.87 9.81
C PRO A 14 4.34 68.42 9.75
N GLU A 15 3.98 67.66 8.68
CA GLU A 15 4.15 67.63 7.19
C GLU A 15 3.00 66.85 6.46
N SER A 16 3.00 66.92 5.11
CA SER A 16 2.68 65.86 4.11
C SER A 16 1.32 65.80 3.35
N ASN A 17 1.48 65.43 2.07
CA ASN A 17 0.54 64.87 1.06
C ASN A 17 -0.41 65.77 0.22
N GLY A 18 -0.48 65.42 -1.07
CA GLY A 18 -1.17 66.10 -2.19
C GLY A 18 -0.17 66.59 -3.26
N VAL A 19 -0.33 66.41 -4.58
CA VAL A 19 -1.43 65.83 -5.40
C VAL A 19 -0.85 65.09 -6.63
N SER A 20 -1.61 64.14 -7.20
CA SER A 20 -1.28 63.32 -8.39
C SER A 20 -1.03 64.07 -9.70
N ILE A 21 -0.21 63.46 -10.58
CA ILE A 21 -0.29 63.48 -12.06
C ILE A 21 0.59 62.31 -12.58
N PHE A 22 0.29 61.54 -13.64
CA PHE A 22 -0.81 61.58 -14.62
C PHE A 22 -1.42 60.16 -14.86
N LEU A 23 -1.75 59.79 -16.12
CA LEU A 23 -2.29 58.49 -16.54
C LEU A 23 -1.53 57.95 -17.77
N VAL A 24 -1.38 56.62 -17.87
CA VAL A 24 -1.51 55.90 -19.15
C VAL A 24 -2.42 54.71 -18.90
N SER A 25 -3.57 54.68 -19.58
CA SER A 25 -4.52 53.57 -19.51
C SER A 25 -4.24 52.57 -20.64
N GLN A 26 -4.16 51.28 -20.31
CA GLN A 26 -4.36 50.19 -21.25
C GLN A 26 -5.32 49.18 -20.62
N SER A 27 -6.39 48.82 -21.33
CA SER A 27 -7.45 47.94 -20.80
C SER A 27 -7.04 46.47 -20.84
N PRO A 28 -7.38 45.65 -19.83
CA PRO A 28 -6.74 44.35 -19.58
C PRO A 28 -7.18 43.19 -20.51
N VAL A 29 -7.99 43.45 -21.54
CA VAL A 29 -8.70 42.41 -22.30
C VAL A 29 -7.76 41.49 -23.08
N GLY A 30 -6.64 42.00 -23.61
CA GLY A 30 -5.67 41.19 -24.35
C GLY A 30 -4.84 40.24 -23.48
N ILE A 31 -4.51 40.66 -22.25
CA ILE A 31 -3.66 39.87 -21.34
C ILE A 31 -4.41 38.62 -20.86
N GLN A 32 -5.72 38.73 -20.66
CA GLN A 32 -6.55 37.60 -20.24
C GLN A 32 -6.66 36.50 -21.32
N SER A 33 -6.71 36.84 -22.62
CA SER A 33 -6.81 35.82 -23.67
C SER A 33 -5.51 35.02 -23.84
N GLU A 34 -4.34 35.67 -23.70
CA GLU A 34 -3.04 34.99 -23.73
C GLU A 34 -2.85 34.06 -22.50
N ALA A 35 -3.23 34.51 -21.31
CA ALA A 35 -3.22 33.68 -20.10
C ALA A 35 -4.15 32.46 -20.22
N ILE A 36 -5.36 32.63 -20.79
CA ILE A 36 -6.28 31.53 -21.06
C ILE A 36 -5.67 30.54 -22.06
N ALA A 37 -5.11 31.01 -23.18
CA ALA A 37 -4.48 30.14 -24.19
C ALA A 37 -3.29 29.35 -23.62
N ALA A 38 -2.48 29.96 -22.74
CA ALA A 38 -1.40 29.27 -22.03
C ALA A 38 -1.96 28.17 -21.09
N CYS A 39 -3.01 28.47 -20.32
CA CYS A 39 -3.66 27.50 -19.44
C CYS A 39 -4.32 26.35 -20.22
N GLU A 40 -4.89 26.59 -21.40
CA GLU A 40 -5.43 25.53 -22.25
C GLU A 40 -4.34 24.66 -22.88
N SER A 41 -3.17 25.23 -23.24
CA SER A 41 -1.98 24.47 -23.62
C SER A 41 -1.45 23.58 -22.49
N ILE A 42 -1.52 24.05 -21.23
CA ILE A 42 -1.17 23.23 -20.05
C ILE A 42 -2.17 22.08 -19.85
N VAL A 43 -3.47 22.36 -19.96
CA VAL A 43 -4.53 21.32 -19.90
C VAL A 43 -4.38 20.30 -21.02
N GLU A 44 -4.00 20.71 -22.23
CA GLU A 44 -3.76 19.80 -23.35
C GLU A 44 -2.53 18.91 -23.13
N ARG A 45 -1.40 19.46 -22.67
CA ARG A 45 -0.23 18.67 -22.27
C ARG A 45 -0.53 17.68 -21.14
N PHE A 46 -1.44 18.04 -20.22
CA PHE A 46 -1.95 17.10 -19.22
C PHE A 46 -2.84 16.01 -19.84
N ARG A 47 -3.72 16.37 -20.80
CA ARG A 47 -4.62 15.44 -21.50
C ARG A 47 -3.87 14.36 -22.27
N VAL A 48 -2.83 14.72 -23.02
CA VAL A 48 -1.94 13.74 -23.70
C VAL A 48 -0.99 13.03 -22.72
N GLY A 49 -0.82 13.57 -21.51
CA GLY A 49 -0.13 12.92 -20.41
C GLY A 49 1.37 13.19 -20.31
N GLU A 50 1.86 14.26 -20.94
CA GLU A 50 3.25 14.73 -20.86
C GLU A 50 3.62 15.27 -19.47
N ILE A 51 2.64 15.84 -18.76
CA ILE A 51 2.80 16.39 -17.41
C ILE A 51 1.82 15.75 -16.42
N SER A 52 2.19 15.76 -15.13
CA SER A 52 1.31 15.33 -14.03
C SER A 52 0.36 16.45 -13.62
N LYS A 53 -0.75 16.11 -12.94
CA LYS A 53 -1.73 17.10 -12.46
C LYS A 53 -1.10 18.13 -11.52
N ALA A 54 -0.28 17.69 -10.57
CA ALA A 54 0.45 18.58 -9.68
C ALA A 54 1.35 19.58 -10.44
N ARG A 55 1.97 19.16 -11.54
CA ARG A 55 2.76 20.04 -12.41
C ARG A 55 1.87 20.99 -13.23
N ALA A 56 0.75 20.49 -13.76
CA ALA A 56 -0.21 21.30 -14.50
C ALA A 56 -0.79 22.44 -13.64
N LEU A 57 -1.09 22.16 -12.36
CA LEU A 57 -1.60 23.16 -11.42
C LEU A 57 -0.58 24.28 -11.14
N VAL A 58 0.68 23.94 -10.86
CA VAL A 58 1.74 24.94 -10.66
C VAL A 58 1.98 25.78 -11.92
N GLU A 59 1.89 25.17 -13.11
CA GLU A 59 1.98 25.92 -14.37
C GLU A 59 0.74 26.82 -14.59
N ILE A 60 -0.48 26.41 -14.20
CA ILE A 60 -1.70 27.24 -14.29
C ILE A 60 -1.66 28.42 -13.31
N GLU A 61 -1.28 28.20 -12.04
CA GLU A 61 -1.15 29.26 -11.03
C GLU A 61 -0.10 30.31 -11.43
N HIS A 62 0.94 29.90 -12.16
CA HIS A 62 1.94 30.82 -12.71
C HIS A 62 1.37 31.72 -13.83
N HIS A 63 0.47 31.21 -14.66
CA HIS A 63 -0.19 31.98 -15.74
C HIS A 63 -1.44 32.75 -15.28
N ILE A 64 -1.99 32.44 -14.11
CA ILE A 64 -3.06 33.19 -13.44
C ILE A 64 -2.52 33.75 -12.10
N PRO A 65 -1.57 34.70 -12.11
CA PRO A 65 -1.01 35.26 -10.88
C PRO A 65 -2.05 36.08 -10.11
N TYR A 66 -2.13 35.90 -8.79
CA TYR A 66 -2.96 36.75 -7.95
C TYR A 66 -2.33 38.14 -7.79
N SER A 67 -3.06 39.18 -8.22
CA SER A 67 -2.61 40.58 -8.18
C SER A 67 -3.43 41.46 -7.22
N GLY A 68 -4.10 40.86 -6.24
CA GLY A 68 -4.87 41.55 -5.20
C GLY A 68 -4.19 41.48 -3.83
N GLU A 69 -4.78 42.14 -2.84
CA GLU A 69 -4.47 41.90 -1.43
C GLU A 69 -5.40 40.78 -0.92
N PHE A 70 -4.93 39.91 -0.01
CA PHE A 70 -5.73 38.77 0.47
C PHE A 70 -6.94 39.16 1.34
N GLY A 71 -7.12 40.45 1.67
CA GLY A 71 -8.34 40.99 2.28
C GLY A 71 -9.41 41.43 1.27
N ASP A 72 -9.11 41.43 -0.03
CA ASP A 72 -10.05 41.72 -1.11
C ASP A 72 -10.79 40.43 -1.51
N GLU A 73 -11.84 40.11 -0.75
CA GLU A 73 -12.61 38.86 -0.90
C GLU A 73 -13.23 38.71 -2.30
N GLU A 74 -13.63 39.82 -2.94
CA GLU A 74 -14.18 39.81 -4.30
C GLU A 74 -13.11 39.43 -5.33
N ARG A 75 -11.92 40.03 -5.27
CA ARG A 75 -10.80 39.63 -6.15
C ARG A 75 -10.29 38.23 -5.86
N LEU A 76 -10.24 37.82 -4.59
CA LEU A 76 -9.82 36.47 -4.21
C LEU A 76 -10.80 35.41 -4.70
N ALA A 77 -12.11 35.67 -4.63
CA ALA A 77 -13.14 34.81 -5.21
C ALA A 77 -13.05 34.75 -6.75
N ALA A 78 -12.84 35.88 -7.42
CA ALA A 78 -12.68 35.93 -8.88
C ALA A 78 -11.44 35.14 -9.36
N HIS A 79 -10.31 35.28 -8.66
CA HIS A 79 -9.09 34.50 -8.93
C HIS A 79 -9.28 33.00 -8.68
N SER A 80 -9.84 32.65 -7.51
CA SER A 80 -10.12 31.26 -7.14
C SER A 80 -11.03 30.58 -8.16
N SER A 81 -12.09 31.26 -8.61
CA SER A 81 -13.03 30.77 -9.63
C SER A 81 -12.35 30.51 -10.99
N ALA A 82 -11.42 31.38 -11.39
CA ALA A 82 -10.64 31.18 -12.61
C ALA A 82 -9.75 29.92 -12.53
N VAL A 83 -9.02 29.74 -11.43
CA VAL A 83 -8.19 28.54 -11.20
C VAL A 83 -9.06 27.28 -11.06
N GLU A 84 -10.20 27.37 -10.37
CA GLU A 84 -11.13 26.25 -10.20
C GLU A 84 -11.70 25.76 -11.55
N SER A 85 -11.93 26.66 -12.50
CA SER A 85 -12.37 26.32 -13.86
C SER A 85 -11.38 25.39 -14.59
N PHE A 86 -10.07 25.65 -14.46
CA PHE A 86 -9.03 24.78 -15.05
C PHE A 86 -8.81 23.51 -14.22
N LEU A 87 -8.90 23.56 -12.88
CA LEU A 87 -8.95 22.37 -12.01
C LEU A 87 -10.04 21.39 -12.45
N ARG A 88 -11.26 21.88 -12.67
CA ARG A 88 -12.41 21.07 -13.14
C ARG A 88 -12.16 20.45 -14.53
N LYS A 89 -11.41 21.13 -15.43
CA LYS A 89 -10.95 20.53 -16.71
C LYS A 89 -9.97 19.37 -16.46
N LEU A 90 -8.97 19.54 -15.59
CA LEU A 90 -8.02 18.48 -15.22
C LEU A 90 -8.72 17.28 -14.56
N ASP A 91 -9.67 17.52 -13.65
CA ASP A 91 -10.50 16.48 -13.01
C ASP A 91 -11.41 15.73 -13.99
N GLY A 92 -11.82 16.38 -15.08
CA GLY A 92 -12.51 15.74 -16.20
C GLY A 92 -11.60 14.74 -16.90
N PHE A 93 -10.37 15.15 -17.24
CA PHE A 93 -9.39 14.27 -17.89
C PHE A 93 -8.85 13.17 -16.97
N GLU A 94 -8.74 13.38 -15.66
CA GLU A 94 -8.46 12.27 -14.72
C GLU A 94 -9.59 11.25 -14.65
N ARG A 95 -10.86 11.68 -14.73
CA ARG A 95 -11.99 10.74 -14.81
C ARG A 95 -12.02 9.96 -16.12
N ILE A 96 -11.70 10.60 -17.25
CA ILE A 96 -11.61 9.92 -18.56
C ILE A 96 -10.43 8.93 -18.59
N ARG A 97 -9.23 9.36 -18.18
CA ARG A 97 -8.03 8.51 -18.11
C ARG A 97 -8.16 7.42 -17.03
N GLY A 98 -8.96 7.68 -15.99
CA GLY A 98 -9.39 6.72 -14.98
C GLY A 98 -10.33 5.65 -15.55
N ARG A 99 -11.36 6.04 -16.33
CA ARG A 99 -12.26 5.08 -17.01
C ARG A 99 -11.50 4.20 -17.99
N SER A 100 -10.63 4.75 -18.83
CA SER A 100 -9.80 3.95 -19.77
C SER A 100 -8.73 3.07 -19.07
N ARG A 101 -8.55 3.20 -17.75
CA ARG A 101 -7.76 2.28 -16.90
C ARG A 101 -8.63 1.37 -16.01
N ARG A 102 -9.96 1.56 -16.04
CA ARG A 102 -11.00 0.79 -15.33
C ARG A 102 -11.85 -0.07 -16.26
N GLU A 103 -11.80 0.12 -17.58
CA GLU A 103 -12.36 -0.81 -18.58
C GLU A 103 -11.62 -2.17 -18.65
N SER A 104 -10.87 -2.51 -17.58
CA SER A 104 -10.34 -3.86 -17.28
C SER A 104 -10.62 -4.30 -15.83
N ASP A 105 -11.17 -3.43 -14.98
CA ASP A 105 -11.50 -3.60 -13.55
C ASP A 105 -12.42 -2.44 -13.12
N ASP A 106 -13.74 -2.58 -13.29
CA ASP A 106 -14.88 -1.84 -12.65
C ASP A 106 -16.12 -1.83 -13.60
N GLU A 107 -16.72 -3.00 -13.88
CA GLU A 107 -18.15 -3.05 -14.28
C GLU A 107 -19.02 -2.96 -13.01
N ASP A 108 -19.59 -1.78 -12.72
CA ASP A 108 -20.87 -1.59 -12.00
C ASP A 108 -21.13 -0.08 -11.76
N GLU A 109 -21.69 0.62 -12.76
CA GLU A 109 -22.35 1.93 -12.57
C GLU A 109 -23.75 1.95 -13.23
N GLU A 110 -24.45 0.82 -13.18
CA GLU A 110 -25.91 0.73 -13.42
C GLU A 110 -26.68 0.61 -12.09
N ASP A 111 -26.92 1.74 -11.42
CA ASP A 111 -27.88 1.81 -10.30
C ASP A 111 -29.32 1.87 -10.83
N VAL A 112 -29.74 0.79 -11.52
CA VAL A 112 -31.14 0.54 -11.87
C VAL A 112 -31.48 -0.93 -11.58
N ALA A 113 -32.11 -1.16 -10.42
CA ALA A 113 -32.88 -2.36 -10.11
C ALA A 113 -32.13 -3.70 -9.91
N ARG A 114 -30.96 -3.73 -9.25
CA ARG A 114 -30.56 -4.93 -8.49
C ARG A 114 -31.36 -5.02 -7.19
N ALA A 115 -32.26 -6.00 -7.08
CA ALA A 115 -33.06 -6.25 -5.88
C ALA A 115 -32.15 -6.56 -4.67
N GLY A 116 -32.00 -5.59 -3.77
CA GLY A 116 -30.90 -5.55 -2.82
C GLY A 116 -30.89 -6.68 -1.79
N ARG A 117 -29.84 -7.52 -1.83
CA ARG A 117 -29.42 -8.33 -0.67
C ARG A 117 -28.93 -7.41 0.45
N LYS A 118 -29.84 -6.98 1.32
CA LYS A 118 -29.48 -6.36 2.60
C LYS A 118 -28.72 -7.40 3.43
N ILE A 119 -27.59 -7.00 4.01
CA ILE A 119 -26.78 -7.88 4.87
C ILE A 119 -27.58 -8.19 6.13
N ASP A 120 -27.75 -9.48 6.41
CA ASP A 120 -28.24 -9.95 7.69
C ASP A 120 -27.05 -10.10 8.65
N TYR A 121 -26.69 -8.98 9.29
CA TYR A 121 -25.61 -8.92 10.27
C TYR A 121 -25.80 -9.90 11.44
N THR A 122 -27.01 -10.40 11.70
CA THR A 122 -27.27 -11.36 12.79
C THR A 122 -26.64 -12.73 12.51
N ARG A 123 -26.43 -13.09 11.24
CA ARG A 123 -25.75 -14.33 10.81
C ARG A 123 -24.24 -14.30 10.98
N LEU A 124 -23.64 -13.11 11.16
CA LEU A 124 -22.18 -12.98 11.27
C LEU A 124 -21.69 -13.69 12.54
N PRO A 125 -20.55 -14.41 12.51
CA PRO A 125 -20.17 -15.35 13.58
C PRO A 125 -19.90 -14.74 14.96
N TRP A 126 -19.71 -13.43 15.06
CA TRP A 126 -19.58 -12.69 16.31
C TRP A 126 -20.92 -12.21 16.88
N ASN A 127 -21.96 -12.11 16.05
CA ASN A 127 -23.31 -11.75 16.48
C ASN A 127 -24.13 -12.98 16.91
N THR A 128 -23.94 -14.14 16.27
CA THR A 128 -24.57 -15.40 16.74
C THR A 128 -24.12 -15.82 18.14
N ARG A 129 -22.95 -15.36 18.62
CA ARG A 129 -22.49 -15.54 20.02
C ARG A 129 -23.42 -14.90 21.06
N LYS A 130 -24.23 -13.91 20.66
CA LYS A 130 -25.12 -13.15 21.54
C LYS A 130 -26.45 -13.87 21.80
N GLN A 131 -26.77 -14.97 21.10
CA GLN A 131 -28.00 -15.72 21.32
C GLN A 131 -27.80 -16.92 22.26
N PRO A 132 -28.74 -17.18 23.20
CA PRO A 132 -28.74 -18.42 23.97
C PRO A 132 -28.95 -19.62 23.02
N ARG A 133 -28.19 -20.70 23.24
CA ARG A 133 -28.18 -21.89 22.36
C ARG A 133 -29.56 -22.58 22.28
N THR A 134 -30.32 -22.30 21.23
CA THR A 134 -31.31 -23.23 20.67
C THR A 134 -30.59 -24.19 19.72
N VAL A 135 -30.58 -25.49 20.05
CA VAL A 135 -29.88 -26.52 19.27
C VAL A 135 -30.89 -27.27 18.40
N GLU A 136 -31.16 -26.77 17.21
CA GLU A 136 -31.90 -27.52 16.19
C GLU A 136 -30.93 -28.27 15.26
N ALA A 137 -30.70 -29.55 15.58
CA ALA A 137 -29.85 -30.44 14.79
C ALA A 137 -30.64 -31.08 13.63
N SER A 138 -30.76 -30.36 12.51
CA SER A 138 -31.32 -30.93 11.28
C SER A 138 -30.47 -32.08 10.75
N ALA A 139 -31.00 -33.30 10.84
CA ALA A 139 -30.33 -34.52 10.39
C ALA A 139 -30.43 -34.71 8.87
N LEU A 140 -29.33 -35.14 8.23
CA LEU A 140 -29.28 -35.52 6.81
C LEU A 140 -28.54 -36.85 6.60
N SER A 141 -28.82 -37.52 5.48
CA SER A 141 -28.59 -38.96 5.30
C SER A 141 -27.13 -39.35 4.97
N PRO A 142 -26.69 -40.61 5.27
CA PRO A 142 -25.27 -40.95 5.37
C PRO A 142 -24.48 -41.09 4.06
N ALA A 143 -25.13 -41.30 2.92
CA ALA A 143 -24.48 -41.79 1.70
C ALA A 143 -23.56 -40.77 0.98
N ALA A 144 -23.78 -39.47 1.18
CA ALA A 144 -23.03 -38.40 0.49
C ALA A 144 -21.97 -37.71 1.38
N VAL A 145 -21.64 -38.29 2.54
CA VAL A 145 -20.96 -37.55 3.63
C VAL A 145 -19.45 -37.39 3.42
N ALA A 146 -18.74 -38.35 2.82
CA ALA A 146 -17.27 -38.38 2.85
C ALA A 146 -16.58 -37.21 2.12
N THR A 147 -17.09 -36.79 0.95
CA THR A 147 -16.58 -35.61 0.22
C THR A 147 -17.07 -34.31 0.83
N ASN A 148 -18.34 -34.24 1.22
CA ASN A 148 -18.95 -33.06 1.83
C ASN A 148 -18.37 -32.69 3.20
N ALA A 149 -17.92 -33.67 4.00
CA ALA A 149 -17.31 -33.42 5.30
C ALA A 149 -15.98 -32.64 5.20
N ARG A 150 -15.22 -32.80 4.11
CA ARG A 150 -13.98 -32.04 3.86
C ARG A 150 -14.25 -30.65 3.27
N SER A 151 -15.29 -30.49 2.44
CA SER A 151 -15.63 -29.19 1.86
C SER A 151 -16.41 -28.29 2.83
N ALA A 152 -17.16 -28.83 3.79
CA ALA A 152 -18.01 -28.06 4.70
C ALA A 152 -17.30 -26.90 5.43
N PRO A 153 -16.08 -27.04 6.00
CA PRO A 153 -15.38 -25.92 6.64
C PRO A 153 -14.96 -24.82 5.64
N ILE A 154 -14.64 -25.21 4.41
CA ILE A 154 -14.28 -24.31 3.31
C ILE A 154 -15.51 -23.53 2.87
N LEU A 155 -16.60 -24.23 2.58
CA LEU A 155 -17.89 -23.66 2.17
C LEU A 155 -18.41 -22.67 3.22
N ARG A 156 -18.34 -23.01 4.52
CA ARG A 156 -18.75 -22.09 5.59
C ARG A 156 -17.86 -20.84 5.68
N THR A 157 -16.56 -20.94 5.40
CA THR A 157 -15.70 -19.75 5.27
C THR A 157 -16.04 -18.91 4.04
N VAL A 158 -16.40 -19.53 2.91
CA VAL A 158 -16.83 -18.82 1.69
C VAL A 158 -18.17 -18.12 1.93
N GLU A 159 -19.11 -18.73 2.65
CA GLU A 159 -20.37 -18.09 3.07
C GLU A 159 -20.10 -16.84 3.93
N ILE A 160 -19.31 -16.98 5.00
CA ILE A 160 -18.97 -15.87 5.91
C ILE A 160 -18.26 -14.74 5.16
N LEU A 161 -17.32 -15.05 4.26
CA LEU A 161 -16.66 -14.04 3.43
C LEU A 161 -17.60 -13.41 2.39
N GLY A 162 -18.59 -14.15 1.89
CA GLY A 162 -19.65 -13.63 1.04
C GLY A 162 -20.49 -12.58 1.77
N ASP A 163 -20.97 -12.90 2.97
CA ASP A 163 -21.77 -12.00 3.81
C ASP A 163 -20.99 -10.73 4.22
N ILE A 164 -19.69 -10.87 4.53
CA ILE A 164 -18.80 -9.75 4.89
C ILE A 164 -18.55 -8.81 3.69
N ASN A 165 -18.29 -9.36 2.50
CA ASN A 165 -17.85 -8.56 1.35
C ASN A 165 -18.96 -7.70 0.71
N VAL A 166 -20.23 -7.89 1.07
CA VAL A 166 -21.33 -7.00 0.63
C VAL A 166 -21.17 -5.58 1.21
N ASP A 167 -20.62 -5.43 2.42
CA ASP A 167 -20.14 -4.15 2.96
C ASP A 167 -19.06 -4.41 4.02
N LEU A 168 -17.82 -4.55 3.55
CA LEU A 168 -16.66 -4.79 4.40
C LEU A 168 -16.43 -3.64 5.41
N LYS A 169 -16.82 -2.40 5.08
CA LYS A 169 -16.65 -1.25 5.98
C LYS A 169 -17.60 -1.37 7.16
N ARG A 170 -18.88 -1.64 6.90
CA ARG A 170 -19.88 -1.81 7.96
C ARG A 170 -19.68 -3.10 8.75
N ALA A 171 -19.29 -4.20 8.09
CA ALA A 171 -18.94 -5.45 8.76
C ALA A 171 -17.73 -5.28 9.71
N LYS A 172 -16.71 -4.48 9.33
CA LYS A 172 -15.60 -4.15 10.23
C LYS A 172 -16.05 -3.32 11.44
N ILE A 173 -16.91 -2.32 11.24
CA ILE A 173 -17.46 -1.50 12.33
C ILE A 173 -18.27 -2.36 13.30
N ASP A 174 -19.11 -3.26 12.79
CA ASP A 174 -19.92 -4.18 13.59
C ASP A 174 -19.05 -5.19 14.38
N LEU A 175 -17.97 -5.70 13.77
CA LEU A 175 -16.98 -6.53 14.46
C LEU A 175 -16.27 -5.77 15.59
N LEU A 176 -15.84 -4.52 15.37
CA LEU A 176 -15.15 -3.73 16.39
C LEU A 176 -16.07 -3.24 17.51
N LEU A 177 -17.39 -3.27 17.31
CA LEU A 177 -18.42 -3.03 18.33
C LEU A 177 -18.94 -4.33 18.98
N SER A 178 -18.38 -5.49 18.65
CA SER A 178 -18.77 -6.76 19.24
C SER A 178 -18.03 -7.03 20.56
N LEU A 179 -18.70 -7.73 21.49
CA LEU A 179 -18.08 -8.16 22.74
C LEU A 179 -17.01 -9.21 22.48
N ASP A 180 -15.99 -9.23 23.35
CA ASP A 180 -14.86 -10.16 23.31
C ASP A 180 -14.04 -10.13 22.00
N VAL A 181 -14.09 -9.03 21.26
CA VAL A 181 -13.24 -8.81 20.08
C VAL A 181 -11.76 -8.74 20.52
N PRO A 182 -10.87 -9.61 19.99
CA PRO A 182 -9.49 -9.69 20.44
C PRO A 182 -8.66 -8.47 19.99
N GLN A 183 -7.64 -8.12 20.78
CA GLN A 183 -6.73 -7.02 20.43
C GLN A 183 -5.91 -7.41 19.19
N PHE A 184 -6.20 -6.74 18.07
CA PHE A 184 -5.58 -7.04 16.78
C PHE A 184 -5.53 -5.79 15.89
N PRO A 185 -4.46 -5.55 15.10
CA PRO A 185 -4.31 -4.27 14.42
C PRO A 185 -5.36 -4.06 13.33
N GLU A 186 -5.92 -2.85 13.25
CA GLU A 186 -7.01 -2.49 12.33
C GLU A 186 -6.72 -2.76 10.84
N SER A 187 -5.45 -2.69 10.43
CA SER A 187 -4.99 -3.01 9.08
C SER A 187 -5.03 -4.51 8.79
N GLN A 188 -4.80 -5.35 9.81
CA GLN A 188 -4.87 -6.80 9.69
C GLN A 188 -6.31 -7.31 9.79
N TRP A 189 -7.18 -6.66 10.59
CA TRP A 189 -8.63 -6.90 10.54
C TRP A 189 -9.17 -6.74 9.11
N THR A 190 -8.83 -5.66 8.41
CA THR A 190 -9.21 -5.45 7.00
C THR A 190 -8.71 -6.55 6.06
N LYS A 191 -7.50 -7.10 6.29
CA LYS A 191 -6.98 -8.25 5.52
C LYS A 191 -7.73 -9.55 5.81
N LEU A 192 -8.10 -9.82 7.07
CA LEU A 192 -8.83 -11.05 7.42
C LEU A 192 -10.30 -11.00 6.96
N LEU A 193 -10.94 -9.82 7.02
CA LEU A 193 -12.32 -9.64 6.56
C LEU A 193 -12.46 -9.73 5.03
N SER A 194 -11.46 -9.28 4.26
CA SER A 194 -11.36 -9.57 2.81
C SER A 194 -10.88 -11.02 2.52
N GLY A 195 -10.65 -11.83 3.56
CA GLY A 195 -10.23 -13.22 3.46
C GLY A 195 -8.79 -13.44 3.02
N GLY A 196 -7.94 -12.42 3.06
CA GLY A 196 -6.50 -12.55 2.96
C GLY A 196 -5.89 -13.17 4.23
N THR A 197 -4.56 -13.03 4.39
CA THR A 197 -3.86 -13.43 5.61
C THR A 197 -3.25 -12.22 6.33
N ALA A 198 -3.04 -12.35 7.64
CA ALA A 198 -2.35 -11.36 8.43
C ALA A 198 -0.83 -11.39 8.18
N ASP A 199 -0.23 -10.20 8.13
CA ASP A 199 1.21 -10.02 8.13
C ASP A 199 1.70 -10.01 9.58
N PHE A 200 2.47 -11.02 9.96
CA PHE A 200 2.90 -11.20 11.35
C PHE A 200 3.92 -10.15 11.81
N ASP A 201 4.66 -9.50 10.90
CA ASP A 201 5.49 -8.35 11.26
C ASP A 201 4.60 -7.19 11.71
N GLN A 202 3.47 -6.96 11.01
CA GLN A 202 2.49 -5.94 11.37
C GLN A 202 1.65 -6.31 12.62
N VAL A 203 1.33 -7.59 12.84
CA VAL A 203 0.71 -8.07 14.10
C VAL A 203 1.64 -7.82 15.29
N LEU A 204 2.89 -8.30 15.21
CA LEU A 204 3.88 -8.14 16.28
C LEU A 204 4.16 -6.66 16.56
N SER A 205 4.32 -5.84 15.52
CA SER A 205 4.54 -4.39 15.68
C SER A 205 3.38 -3.71 16.40
N GLY A 206 2.13 -4.08 16.08
CA GLY A 206 0.94 -3.49 16.70
C GLY A 206 0.75 -3.84 18.17
N GLN A 207 1.20 -5.02 18.63
CA GLN A 207 1.15 -5.39 20.05
C GLN A 207 2.12 -4.59 20.94
N TYR A 208 3.21 -4.07 20.36
CA TYR A 208 4.19 -3.25 21.08
C TYR A 208 4.11 -1.76 20.71
N ALA A 209 3.08 -1.35 19.97
CA ALA A 209 2.79 0.04 19.74
C ALA A 209 2.10 0.63 20.99
N SER A 210 2.75 1.57 21.65
CA SER A 210 2.10 2.43 22.66
C SER A 210 0.90 3.14 22.04
N ALA A 211 -0.11 3.47 22.85
CA ALA A 211 -1.31 4.17 22.39
C ALA A 211 -0.98 5.51 21.70
N ASP A 212 0.08 6.19 22.16
CA ASP A 212 0.74 7.30 21.47
C ASP A 212 1.54 6.80 20.27
N VAL A 213 0.83 6.38 19.22
CA VAL A 213 1.42 6.18 17.90
C VAL A 213 1.78 7.56 17.34
N GLU A 214 3.08 7.84 17.26
CA GLU A 214 3.64 9.09 16.77
C GLU A 214 3.09 9.42 15.37
N ARG A 215 2.12 10.33 15.33
CA ARG A 215 1.57 10.88 14.08
C ARG A 215 2.63 11.76 13.44
N THR A 216 3.22 11.29 12.35
CA THR A 216 4.09 12.12 11.52
C THR A 216 3.23 13.19 10.85
N THR A 217 3.32 14.43 11.31
CA THR A 217 2.61 15.59 10.76
C THR A 217 3.49 16.33 9.75
N GLU A 218 3.48 15.86 8.50
CA GLU A 218 4.15 16.59 7.42
C GLU A 218 3.27 17.77 6.97
N ARG A 219 3.80 19.00 7.12
CA ARG A 219 3.19 20.20 6.55
C ARG A 219 3.68 20.43 5.14
N ILE A 220 2.76 20.43 4.18
CA ILE A 220 3.02 20.78 2.79
C ILE A 220 2.27 22.08 2.52
N GLY A 221 2.97 23.21 2.64
CA GLY A 221 2.35 24.54 2.68
C GLY A 221 1.50 24.73 3.93
N GLY A 222 0.29 25.27 3.76
CA GLY A 222 -0.68 25.46 4.84
C GLY A 222 -1.48 24.21 5.26
N LEU A 223 -1.28 23.06 4.59
CA LEU A 223 -1.98 21.81 4.87
C LEU A 223 -1.12 20.88 5.71
N GLU A 224 -1.69 20.35 6.79
CA GLU A 224 -1.02 19.43 7.73
C GLU A 224 -1.52 18.00 7.53
N PHE A 225 -0.66 17.14 6.99
CA PHE A 225 -0.96 15.73 6.75
C PHE A 225 -0.44 14.89 7.92
N SER A 226 -1.30 14.61 8.91
CA SER A 226 -1.00 13.60 9.93
C SER A 226 -1.13 12.21 9.33
N PHE A 227 -0.03 11.46 9.18
CA PHE A 227 -0.07 10.05 8.84
C PHE A 227 0.49 9.16 9.96
N VAL A 228 0.02 7.93 9.99
CA VAL A 228 0.55 6.86 10.83
C VAL A 228 1.37 5.94 9.94
N SER A 229 2.63 5.70 10.30
CA SER A 229 3.45 4.73 9.57
C SER A 229 2.83 3.34 9.64
N THR A 230 2.58 2.75 8.48
CA THR A 230 2.10 1.35 8.36
C THR A 230 3.24 0.35 8.20
N ALA A 231 4.49 0.81 8.17
CA ALA A 231 5.66 -0.05 8.15
C ALA A 231 5.84 -0.74 9.52
N PRO A 232 6.08 -2.06 9.56
CA PRO A 232 6.27 -2.76 10.82
C PRO A 232 7.56 -2.34 11.54
N THR A 233 7.44 -1.93 12.80
CA THR A 233 8.54 -1.52 13.68
C THR A 233 9.34 -2.70 14.26
N LYS A 234 8.70 -3.88 14.35
CA LYS A 234 9.33 -5.16 14.69
C LYS A 234 9.10 -6.18 13.58
N ARG A 235 10.01 -7.16 13.48
CA ARG A 235 9.90 -8.28 12.54
C ARG A 235 9.95 -9.60 13.27
N VAL A 236 9.20 -10.58 12.79
CA VAL A 236 9.23 -11.95 13.31
C VAL A 236 10.53 -12.63 12.88
N THR A 237 11.38 -12.97 13.86
CA THR A 237 12.70 -13.57 13.63
C THR A 237 12.94 -14.83 14.46
N THR A 238 12.36 -14.89 15.66
CA THR A 238 12.50 -16.00 16.62
C THR A 238 11.23 -16.85 16.70
N PHE A 239 11.33 -17.99 17.38
CA PHE A 239 10.17 -18.82 17.73
C PHE A 239 9.21 -18.10 18.70
N GLY A 240 9.74 -17.25 19.60
CA GLY A 240 8.95 -16.42 20.49
C GLY A 240 8.13 -15.38 19.73
N ASP A 241 8.78 -14.59 18.87
CA ASP A 241 8.11 -13.60 18.00
C ASP A 241 6.97 -14.25 17.19
N TRP A 242 7.25 -15.42 16.60
CA TRP A 242 6.28 -16.13 15.78
C TRP A 242 5.10 -16.63 16.62
N THR A 243 5.34 -17.18 17.82
CA THR A 243 4.27 -17.67 18.70
C THR A 243 3.37 -16.52 19.15
N THR A 244 3.97 -15.41 19.61
CA THR A 244 3.26 -14.20 20.04
C THR A 244 2.43 -13.55 18.92
N ALA A 245 2.93 -13.55 17.68
CA ALA A 245 2.16 -13.08 16.52
C ALA A 245 1.10 -14.10 16.05
N PHE A 246 1.40 -15.41 16.11
CA PHE A 246 0.50 -16.47 15.68
C PHE A 246 -0.70 -16.60 16.61
N ASP A 247 -0.51 -16.59 17.92
CA ASP A 247 -1.60 -16.85 18.88
C ASP A 247 -2.63 -15.68 18.83
N SER A 248 -2.18 -14.42 18.71
CA SER A 248 -3.03 -13.24 18.45
C SER A 248 -3.73 -13.29 17.07
N PHE A 249 -3.04 -13.78 16.02
CA PHE A 249 -3.69 -14.08 14.74
C PHE A 249 -4.73 -15.19 14.87
N ALA A 250 -4.49 -16.21 15.70
CA ALA A 250 -5.41 -17.34 15.89
C ALA A 250 -6.68 -16.93 16.64
N GLU A 251 -6.57 -16.06 17.64
CA GLU A 251 -7.72 -15.41 18.26
C GLU A 251 -8.54 -14.63 17.23
N ALA A 252 -7.93 -13.69 16.49
CA ALA A 252 -8.62 -12.89 15.48
C ALA A 252 -9.23 -13.73 14.33
N PHE A 253 -8.52 -14.77 13.87
CA PHE A 253 -8.99 -15.66 12.81
C PHE A 253 -10.14 -16.56 13.28
N THR A 254 -10.08 -17.11 14.50
CA THR A 254 -11.17 -17.92 15.08
C THR A 254 -12.32 -17.09 15.62
N PHE A 255 -12.12 -15.77 15.80
CA PHE A 255 -13.20 -14.82 16.01
C PHE A 255 -14.14 -14.78 14.79
N ILE A 256 -13.55 -14.61 13.60
CA ILE A 256 -14.25 -14.58 12.31
C ILE A 256 -14.68 -15.99 11.85
N PHE A 257 -13.85 -17.02 12.05
CA PHE A 257 -14.08 -18.39 11.56
C PHE A 257 -14.05 -19.44 12.69
N PRO A 258 -15.05 -19.48 13.60
CA PRO A 258 -15.03 -20.38 14.76
C PRO A 258 -14.89 -21.86 14.39
N HIS A 259 -15.50 -22.26 13.27
CA HIS A 259 -15.48 -23.62 12.73
C HIS A 259 -14.10 -24.10 12.24
N ARG A 260 -13.10 -23.21 12.18
CA ARG A 260 -11.71 -23.53 11.78
C ARG A 260 -10.73 -23.57 12.95
N GLY A 261 -11.16 -23.38 14.19
CA GLY A 261 -10.24 -23.38 15.35
C GLY A 261 -9.47 -24.69 15.53
N ASP A 262 -10.12 -25.82 15.26
CA ASP A 262 -9.53 -27.15 15.34
C ASP A 262 -8.49 -27.44 14.25
N GLU A 263 -8.73 -26.94 13.03
CA GLU A 263 -7.79 -26.96 11.92
C GLU A 263 -6.56 -26.09 12.24
N LEU A 264 -6.79 -24.85 12.69
CA LEU A 264 -5.73 -23.90 12.95
C LEU A 264 -4.82 -24.34 14.12
N ARG A 265 -5.38 -25.03 15.13
CA ARG A 265 -4.59 -25.63 16.21
C ARG A 265 -3.63 -26.71 15.70
N ARG A 266 -4.12 -27.66 14.89
CA ARG A 266 -3.28 -28.70 14.27
C ARG A 266 -2.22 -28.12 13.34
N TYR A 267 -2.54 -27.02 12.65
CA TYR A 267 -1.56 -26.26 11.87
C TYR A 267 -0.50 -25.59 12.77
N ALA A 268 -0.90 -25.00 13.89
CA ALA A 268 0.02 -24.42 14.87
C ALA A 268 1.01 -25.48 15.37
N ASP A 269 0.54 -26.68 15.71
CA ASP A 269 1.37 -27.80 16.15
C ASP A 269 2.34 -28.28 15.05
N HIS A 270 1.89 -28.31 13.78
CA HIS A 270 2.75 -28.61 12.62
C HIS A 270 3.89 -27.60 12.47
N ILE A 271 3.61 -26.30 12.54
CA ILE A 271 4.66 -25.27 12.48
C ILE A 271 5.56 -25.30 13.73
N LYS A 272 4.97 -25.45 14.93
CA LYS A 272 5.70 -25.61 16.20
C LYS A 272 6.62 -26.85 16.18
N SER A 273 6.32 -27.88 15.38
CA SER A 273 7.21 -29.05 15.19
C SER A 273 8.48 -28.70 14.40
N PHE A 274 8.41 -27.89 13.35
CA PHE A 274 9.57 -27.48 12.56
C PHE A 274 10.53 -26.57 13.34
N PHE A 275 10.00 -25.70 14.21
CA PHE A 275 10.82 -24.93 15.15
C PHE A 275 11.55 -25.86 16.14
N LYS A 276 10.83 -26.79 16.79
CA LYS A 276 11.43 -27.75 17.74
C LYS A 276 12.48 -28.68 17.13
N ALA A 277 12.39 -28.95 15.82
CA ALA A 277 13.30 -29.84 15.10
C ALA A 277 14.54 -29.15 14.51
N ARG A 278 14.76 -27.84 14.77
CA ARG A 278 15.78 -27.03 14.08
C ARG A 278 16.54 -26.07 15.01
N PRO A 279 17.77 -25.68 14.66
CA PRO A 279 18.48 -24.61 15.35
C PRO A 279 17.90 -23.24 14.98
N GLU A 280 18.12 -22.24 15.84
CA GLU A 280 17.57 -20.88 15.66
C GLU A 280 18.02 -20.20 14.37
N SER A 281 19.22 -20.52 13.88
CA SER A 281 19.76 -20.07 12.60
C SER A 281 18.90 -20.46 11.38
N GLU A 282 18.05 -21.48 11.51
CA GLU A 282 17.15 -21.96 10.46
C GLU A 282 15.68 -21.55 10.67
N HIS A 283 15.34 -20.88 11.78
CA HIS A 283 13.97 -20.42 12.07
C HIS A 283 13.38 -19.52 10.97
N ARG A 284 14.23 -18.72 10.30
CA ARG A 284 13.83 -17.90 9.14
C ARG A 284 13.21 -18.73 8.00
N GLY A 285 13.61 -19.99 7.83
CA GLY A 285 12.98 -20.91 6.88
C GLY A 285 11.58 -21.33 7.32
N VAL A 286 11.39 -21.60 8.61
CA VAL A 286 10.09 -21.98 9.20
C VAL A 286 9.09 -20.82 9.13
N ILE A 287 9.52 -19.60 9.43
CA ILE A 287 8.72 -18.37 9.33
C ILE A 287 8.30 -18.10 7.87
N ALA A 288 9.22 -18.29 6.92
CA ALA A 288 8.91 -18.15 5.49
C ALA A 288 7.95 -19.24 4.97
N TYR A 289 8.09 -20.48 5.46
CA TYR A 289 7.16 -21.57 5.17
C TYR A 289 5.75 -21.25 5.67
N ASP A 290 5.59 -20.86 6.93
CA ASP A 290 4.29 -20.49 7.52
C ASP A 290 3.60 -19.36 6.74
N SER A 291 4.34 -18.27 6.48
CA SER A 291 3.84 -17.13 5.70
C SER A 291 3.36 -17.56 4.30
N ALA A 292 4.10 -18.43 3.62
CA ALA A 292 3.73 -18.95 2.30
C ALA A 292 2.49 -19.87 2.36
N VAL A 293 2.35 -20.72 3.39
CA VAL A 293 1.18 -21.59 3.57
C VAL A 293 -0.08 -20.75 3.85
N ARG A 294 -0.03 -19.84 4.83
CA ARG A 294 -1.19 -18.98 5.15
C ARG A 294 -1.57 -18.08 3.97
N THR A 295 -0.61 -17.59 3.19
CA THR A 295 -0.87 -16.87 1.93
C THR A 295 -1.59 -17.76 0.93
N ARG A 296 -1.12 -19.00 0.72
CA ARG A 296 -1.75 -19.95 -0.21
C ARG A 296 -3.18 -20.32 0.21
N VAL A 297 -3.44 -20.55 1.50
CA VAL A 297 -4.80 -20.82 2.03
C VAL A 297 -5.71 -19.59 1.95
N GLY A 298 -5.15 -18.38 2.11
CA GLY A 298 -5.88 -17.12 1.87
C GLY A 298 -6.27 -16.91 0.41
N GLN A 299 -5.43 -17.35 -0.54
CA GLN A 299 -5.69 -17.23 -1.98
C GLN A 299 -6.56 -18.37 -2.54
N ARG A 300 -6.36 -19.62 -2.08
CA ARG A 300 -7.08 -20.80 -2.56
C ARG A 300 -8.27 -21.14 -1.67
N ARG A 301 -9.47 -20.76 -2.11
CA ARG A 301 -10.77 -21.13 -1.49
C ARG A 301 -11.15 -22.62 -1.67
N ASN A 302 -10.17 -23.53 -1.72
CA ASN A 302 -10.38 -24.97 -1.89
C ASN A 302 -9.43 -25.85 -1.06
N ILE A 303 -8.74 -25.29 -0.06
CA ILE A 303 -7.83 -26.01 0.85
C ILE A 303 -7.91 -25.51 2.30
N LEU A 304 -7.45 -26.35 3.22
CA LEU A 304 -7.29 -26.09 4.65
C LEU A 304 -5.81 -26.01 5.02
N HIS A 305 -5.47 -25.36 6.14
CA HIS A 305 -4.10 -25.34 6.68
C HIS A 305 -3.60 -26.74 7.09
N THR A 306 -4.49 -27.70 7.29
CA THR A 306 -4.18 -29.11 7.59
C THR A 306 -3.92 -29.96 6.34
N ASP A 307 -4.11 -29.44 5.13
CA ASP A 307 -3.90 -30.17 3.88
C ASP A 307 -2.40 -30.20 3.53
N PHE A 308 -1.57 -30.77 4.41
CA PHE A 308 -0.11 -30.62 4.40
C PHE A 308 0.58 -31.07 3.10
N GLU A 309 -0.06 -31.97 2.34
CA GLU A 309 0.37 -32.40 1.00
C GLU A 309 0.33 -31.25 -0.03
N GLU A 310 -0.67 -30.36 0.05
CA GLU A 310 -0.80 -29.15 -0.78
C GLU A 310 0.28 -28.10 -0.49
N PHE A 311 1.17 -28.36 0.48
CA PHE A 311 2.30 -27.51 0.87
C PHE A 311 3.66 -28.22 0.72
N ARG A 312 3.70 -29.43 0.14
CA ARG A 312 4.93 -30.23 -0.02
C ARG A 312 6.04 -29.49 -0.80
N ASP A 313 5.68 -28.70 -1.81
CA ASP A 313 6.60 -27.83 -2.55
C ASP A 313 7.15 -26.67 -1.69
N LEU A 314 6.31 -26.10 -0.82
CA LEU A 314 6.71 -25.05 0.12
C LEU A 314 7.65 -25.61 1.19
N GLN A 315 7.40 -26.83 1.69
CA GLN A 315 8.32 -27.53 2.60
C GLN A 315 9.67 -27.79 1.93
N LEU A 316 9.67 -28.30 0.69
CA LEU A 316 10.90 -28.51 -0.09
C LEU A 316 11.67 -27.19 -0.32
N ARG A 317 10.97 -26.07 -0.55
CA ARG A 317 11.56 -24.75 -0.79
C ARG A 317 12.11 -24.05 0.45
N PHE A 318 11.40 -24.11 1.58
CA PHE A 318 11.68 -23.28 2.76
C PHE A 318 12.22 -24.06 3.97
N ILE A 319 11.95 -25.36 4.05
CA ILE A 319 12.47 -26.25 5.11
C ILE A 319 13.65 -27.07 4.56
N PHE A 320 13.44 -27.86 3.52
CA PHE A 320 14.42 -28.89 3.10
C PHE A 320 15.50 -28.43 2.10
N SER A 321 15.42 -27.21 1.56
CA SER A 321 16.40 -26.70 0.58
C SER A 321 17.68 -26.16 1.23
N PRO A 322 18.87 -26.70 0.94
CA PRO A 322 20.14 -26.22 1.50
C PRO A 322 20.52 -24.76 1.14
N ALA A 323 19.79 -24.13 0.22
CA ALA A 323 20.00 -22.74 -0.18
C ALA A 323 19.23 -21.71 0.67
N GLY A 324 18.32 -22.14 1.55
CA GLY A 324 17.41 -21.25 2.29
C GLY A 324 18.11 -20.29 3.28
N THR A 325 19.27 -20.66 3.79
CA THR A 325 20.01 -19.94 4.84
C THR A 325 20.83 -18.74 4.33
N SER A 326 20.69 -18.35 3.06
CA SER A 326 21.35 -17.15 2.50
C SER A 326 20.57 -15.86 2.81
N ALA A 327 21.29 -14.78 3.13
CA ALA A 327 20.73 -13.49 3.55
C ALA A 327 19.86 -12.80 2.47
N GLY A 328 19.06 -11.82 2.91
CA GLY A 328 17.91 -11.31 2.13
C GLY A 328 18.24 -10.39 0.95
N THR A 329 17.18 -10.14 0.16
CA THR A 329 17.03 -8.93 -0.65
C THR A 329 15.60 -8.41 -0.44
N THR A 330 15.41 -7.10 -0.51
CA THR A 330 14.12 -6.41 -0.40
C THR A 330 13.23 -6.63 -1.63
N SER A 331 11.93 -6.35 -1.47
CA SER A 331 10.95 -6.40 -2.57
C SER A 331 11.27 -5.38 -3.67
N ARG A 332 11.30 -5.84 -4.91
CA ARG A 332 10.87 -5.10 -6.12
C ARG A 332 10.10 -6.05 -7.04
N ASN A 333 9.21 -5.46 -7.83
CA ASN A 333 8.12 -6.13 -8.54
C ASN A 333 8.35 -6.12 -10.07
N VAL A 334 7.58 -6.92 -10.83
CA VAL A 334 7.49 -6.89 -12.32
C VAL A 334 8.75 -7.47 -13.02
N GLU A 335 8.73 -8.32 -14.06
CA GLU A 335 7.64 -8.82 -14.93
C GLU A 335 7.81 -10.30 -15.39
N SER A 336 6.85 -10.74 -16.19
CA SER A 336 6.61 -12.00 -16.93
C SER A 336 7.74 -12.99 -17.35
N SER A 337 7.30 -14.26 -17.43
CA SER A 337 7.58 -15.27 -18.48
C SER A 337 8.71 -16.33 -18.32
N THR A 338 8.39 -17.52 -18.85
CA THR A 338 9.27 -18.67 -19.23
C THR A 338 10.18 -19.32 -18.17
N SER A 339 9.63 -20.34 -17.52
CA SER A 339 10.11 -21.75 -17.54
C SER A 339 11.61 -22.11 -17.45
N SER A 340 11.89 -23.03 -16.51
CA SER A 340 12.80 -24.19 -16.63
C SER A 340 14.28 -24.12 -16.18
N ALA A 341 14.63 -25.22 -15.49
CA ALA A 341 15.94 -25.87 -15.38
C ALA A 341 17.11 -25.16 -14.66
N ALA A 342 17.76 -25.91 -13.76
CA ALA A 342 18.99 -25.51 -13.09
C ALA A 342 20.22 -25.58 -14.04
N GLY A 343 20.49 -24.48 -14.74
CA GLY A 343 21.73 -24.29 -15.48
C GLY A 343 22.86 -23.76 -14.59
N LYS A 344 24.04 -24.39 -14.61
CA LYS A 344 25.29 -23.73 -14.16
C LYS A 344 25.41 -22.41 -14.92
N ARG A 345 25.43 -21.27 -14.23
CA ARG A 345 25.46 -19.93 -14.85
C ARG A 345 26.60 -19.83 -15.85
N LYS A 346 26.28 -19.88 -17.16
CA LYS A 346 27.26 -19.67 -18.24
C LYS A 346 27.86 -18.28 -18.06
N GLN A 347 29.14 -18.20 -17.74
CA GLN A 347 29.87 -16.95 -17.77
C GLN A 347 29.78 -16.37 -19.19
N SER A 348 29.49 -15.08 -19.30
CA SER A 348 29.42 -14.38 -20.56
C SER A 348 30.78 -14.41 -21.25
N ARG A 349 30.79 -14.75 -22.55
CA ARG A 349 32.01 -14.74 -23.39
C ARG A 349 32.51 -13.32 -23.69
N THR A 350 31.75 -12.29 -23.33
CA THR A 350 32.14 -10.89 -23.45
C THR A 350 33.25 -10.54 -22.43
N PRO A 351 34.34 -9.87 -22.84
CA PRO A 351 35.40 -9.44 -21.94
C PRO A 351 34.90 -8.52 -20.80
N CYS A 352 35.36 -8.78 -19.58
CA CYS A 352 35.07 -7.95 -18.41
C CYS A 352 35.79 -6.60 -18.53
N ARG A 353 35.05 -5.49 -18.71
CA ARG A 353 35.64 -4.13 -18.78
C ARG A 353 36.39 -3.75 -17.50
N ASN A 354 35.84 -4.06 -16.32
CA ASN A 354 36.48 -3.75 -15.04
C ASN A 354 37.78 -4.56 -14.85
N TYR A 355 37.86 -5.79 -15.37
CA TYR A 355 39.11 -6.57 -15.37
C TYR A 355 40.15 -5.91 -16.27
N ASN A 356 39.77 -5.52 -17.49
CA ASN A 356 40.66 -4.86 -18.45
C ASN A 356 41.14 -3.47 -17.99
N ASN A 357 40.39 -2.82 -17.09
CA ASN A 357 40.79 -1.59 -16.41
C ASN A 357 41.63 -1.81 -15.13
N GLY A 358 41.81 -3.06 -14.66
CA GLY A 358 42.56 -3.41 -13.45
C GLY A 358 41.79 -3.29 -12.13
N VAL A 359 40.45 -3.12 -12.18
CA VAL A 359 39.61 -2.72 -11.04
C VAL A 359 38.42 -3.68 -10.80
N CYS A 360 38.56 -4.96 -11.13
CA CYS A 360 37.50 -5.95 -10.88
C CYS A 360 37.64 -6.60 -9.50
N PRO A 361 36.68 -6.43 -8.57
CA PRO A 361 36.73 -7.03 -7.23
C PRO A 361 36.27 -8.50 -7.21
N ARG A 362 36.16 -9.17 -8.37
CA ARG A 362 35.68 -10.55 -8.50
C ARG A 362 36.76 -11.43 -9.13
N SER A 363 36.86 -12.67 -8.68
CA SER A 363 37.74 -13.67 -9.32
C SER A 363 37.27 -14.01 -10.74
N ALA A 364 38.17 -14.55 -11.56
CA ALA A 364 37.83 -15.03 -12.90
C ALA A 364 36.76 -16.15 -12.91
N THR A 365 36.51 -16.82 -11.78
CA THR A 365 35.47 -17.87 -11.60
C THR A 365 34.16 -17.34 -11.02
N SER A 366 34.14 -16.14 -10.43
CA SER A 366 32.95 -15.51 -9.81
C SER A 366 32.43 -14.29 -10.56
N CYS A 367 33.21 -13.74 -11.49
CA CYS A 367 32.75 -12.70 -12.39
C CYS A 367 31.77 -13.28 -13.43
N TYR A 368 30.75 -12.50 -13.77
CA TYR A 368 29.79 -12.85 -14.82
C TYR A 368 30.39 -12.70 -16.23
N TYR A 369 31.33 -11.77 -16.40
CA TYR A 369 32.03 -11.51 -17.66
C TYR A 369 33.38 -12.22 -17.69
N ALA A 370 33.82 -12.64 -18.88
CA ALA A 370 35.08 -13.35 -19.03
C ALA A 370 36.30 -12.47 -18.66
N HIS A 371 37.17 -12.98 -17.79
CA HIS A 371 38.47 -12.36 -17.49
C HIS A 371 39.48 -12.70 -18.60
N VAL A 372 39.32 -11.97 -19.71
CA VAL A 372 40.15 -12.02 -20.92
C VAL A 372 40.44 -10.60 -21.39
N CYS A 373 41.55 -10.43 -22.11
CA CYS A 373 41.94 -9.17 -22.74
C CYS A 373 40.84 -8.66 -23.70
N GLY A 374 40.49 -7.37 -23.62
CA GLY A 374 39.50 -6.74 -24.50
C GLY A 374 39.86 -6.83 -25.98
N LYS A 375 41.13 -6.57 -26.33
CA LYS A 375 41.69 -6.64 -27.69
C LYS A 375 41.84 -8.08 -28.18
N CYS A 376 42.79 -8.82 -27.63
CA CYS A 376 43.20 -10.12 -28.19
C CYS A 376 42.44 -11.34 -27.64
N ARG A 377 41.53 -11.17 -26.67
CA ARG A 377 40.73 -12.23 -26.01
C ARG A 377 41.53 -13.36 -25.32
N ALA A 378 42.85 -13.22 -25.20
CA ALA A 378 43.68 -14.12 -24.40
C ALA A 378 43.41 -13.95 -22.89
N ARG A 379 43.79 -14.96 -22.10
CA ARG A 379 43.78 -14.92 -20.63
C ARG A 379 45.12 -14.40 -20.10
N GLY A 380 45.15 -14.02 -18.82
CA GLY A 380 46.38 -13.72 -18.07
C GLY A 380 46.82 -12.25 -18.07
N HIS A 381 46.32 -11.42 -18.98
CA HIS A 381 46.62 -9.98 -18.99
C HIS A 381 45.38 -9.11 -19.24
N VAL A 382 45.49 -7.87 -18.79
CA VAL A 382 44.50 -6.79 -18.99
C VAL A 382 44.81 -6.01 -20.27
N GLU A 383 43.81 -5.36 -20.86
CA GLU A 383 43.95 -4.63 -22.15
C GLU A 383 45.05 -3.57 -22.22
N LYS A 384 45.39 -2.95 -21.08
CA LYS A 384 46.52 -2.00 -20.96
C LYS A 384 47.88 -2.67 -21.16
N ASN A 385 47.98 -3.97 -20.87
CA ASN A 385 49.20 -4.78 -20.95
C ASN A 385 49.14 -5.74 -22.15
N CYS A 386 48.43 -5.35 -23.23
CA CYS A 386 48.30 -6.15 -24.44
C CYS A 386 49.31 -5.70 -25.49
N GLU A 387 50.29 -6.57 -25.78
CA GLU A 387 51.35 -6.35 -26.79
C GLU A 387 50.82 -6.39 -28.23
N LYS A 388 49.64 -6.99 -28.45
CA LYS A 388 48.94 -6.97 -29.73
C LYS A 388 48.15 -5.66 -29.86
N LYS A 389 48.50 -4.88 -30.88
CA LYS A 389 47.71 -3.71 -31.33
C LYS A 389 46.36 -4.16 -31.88
#